data_AF-A0AAU6DT47-F1
#
_entry.id   AF-A0AAU6DT47-F1
#
_cell.length_a   1.000
_cell.length_b   1.000
_cell.length_c   1.000
_cell.angle_alpha   90.00
_cell.angle_beta   90.00
_cell.angle_gamma   90.00
#
_symmetry.space_group_name_H-M   'P 1'
#
loop_
_entity.id
_entity.type
_entity.pdbx_description
1 polymer ?
#
loop_
_entity_poly.entity_id
_entity_poly.type
_entity_poly.pdbx_seq_one_letter_code
_entity_poly.pdbx_strand_id
1 'polypeptide(L)' 'MAAAVEVAVDSAQAGRYTGEVGRTLAAVVGEVGARIARDAELRGFSSGWQEAMAAGPAAVRPRRPVEAPV' A
#
# COMPACT_ATOMS: atom_id res chain seq x y z
N MET A 1 -20.22 -5.06 2.42
CA MET A 1 -19.65 -5.09 3.79
C MET A 1 -20.61 -5.77 4.77
N ALA A 2 -21.91 -5.42 4.78
CA ALA A 2 -22.93 -6.06 5.62
C ALA A 2 -22.94 -7.60 5.56
N ALA A 3 -22.98 -8.19 4.36
CA ALA A 3 -23.00 -9.65 4.19
C ALA A 3 -21.77 -10.37 4.81
N ALA A 4 -20.58 -9.76 4.76
CA ALA A 4 -19.38 -10.36 5.36
C ALA A 4 -19.41 -10.29 6.89
N VAL A 5 -20.00 -9.22 7.44
CA VAL A 5 -20.19 -9.05 8.88
C VAL A 5 -21.22 -10.03 9.40
N GLU A 6 -22.34 -10.20 8.69
CA GLU A 6 -23.37 -11.20 9.02
C GLU A 6 -22.79 -12.62 9.05
N VAL A 7 -22.02 -13.01 8.03
CA VAL A 7 -21.33 -14.32 8.00
C VAL A 7 -20.34 -14.48 9.16
N ALA A 8 -19.61 -13.43 9.51
CA ALA A 8 -18.69 -13.47 10.66
C ALA A 8 -19.43 -13.63 11.99
N VAL A 9 -20.57 -12.94 12.14
CA VAL A 9 -21.43 -13.04 13.31
C VAL A 9 -22.04 -14.44 13.43
N ASP A 10 -22.63 -14.96 12.36
CA ASP A 10 -23.21 -16.31 12.34
C ASP A 10 -22.15 -17.38 12.60
N SER A 11 -20.96 -17.22 12.03
CA SER A 11 -19.83 -18.12 12.25
C SER A 11 -19.30 -18.04 13.69
N ALA A 12 -19.32 -16.86 14.30
CA ALA A 12 -18.93 -16.68 15.70
C ALA A 12 -19.95 -17.31 16.65
N GLN A 13 -21.25 -17.12 16.39
CA GLN A 13 -22.34 -17.76 17.14
C GLN A 13 -22.27 -19.30 17.01
N ALA A 14 -21.90 -19.80 15.85
CA ALA A 14 -21.68 -21.23 15.60
C ALA A 14 -20.33 -21.75 16.14
N GLY A 15 -19.52 -20.91 16.80
CA GLY A 15 -18.22 -21.28 17.38
C GLY A 15 -17.10 -21.52 16.37
N ARG A 16 -17.33 -21.27 15.07
CA ARG A 16 -16.36 -21.47 13.98
C ARG A 16 -15.43 -20.28 13.80
N TYR A 17 -15.89 -19.09 14.15
CA TYR A 17 -15.10 -17.86 14.09
C TYR A 17 -14.81 -17.37 15.51
N THR A 18 -13.67 -17.81 16.06
CA THR A 18 -13.23 -17.44 17.41
C THR A 18 -12.39 -16.18 17.39
N GLY A 19 -12.17 -15.57 18.57
CA GLY A 19 -11.24 -14.43 18.69
C GLY A 19 -9.81 -14.77 18.28
N GLU A 20 -9.37 -16.02 18.43
CA GLU A 20 -8.07 -16.49 17.94
C GLU A 20 -8.04 -16.53 16.41
N VAL A 21 -9.05 -17.11 15.77
CA VAL A 21 -9.18 -17.12 14.30
C VAL A 21 -9.21 -15.70 13.74
N GLY A 22 -9.95 -14.80 14.39
CA GLY A 22 -9.99 -13.39 14.01
C GLY A 22 -8.63 -12.69 14.10
N ARG A 23 -7.87 -12.94 15.17
CA ARG A 23 -6.50 -12.39 15.32
C ARG A 23 -5.55 -12.95 14.27
N THR A 24 -5.60 -14.25 14.01
CA THR A 24 -4.77 -14.88 12.97
C THR A 24 -5.10 -14.33 11.59
N LEU A 25 -6.38 -14.19 11.25
CA LEU A 25 -6.81 -13.62 9.98
C LEU A 25 -6.36 -12.16 9.84
N ALA A 26 -6.49 -11.35 10.89
CA ALA A 26 -6.02 -9.96 10.89
C ALA A 26 -4.50 -9.87 10.64
N ALA A 27 -3.71 -10.77 11.25
CA ALA A 27 -2.27 -10.82 11.01
C ALA A 27 -1.94 -11.17 9.55
N VAL A 28 -2.63 -12.16 8.96
CA VAL A 28 -2.46 -12.53 7.54
C VAL A 28 -2.82 -11.37 6.61
N VAL A 29 -3.94 -10.69 6.85
CA VAL A 29 -4.36 -9.54 6.05
C VAL A 29 -3.34 -8.40 6.16
N GLY A 30 -2.81 -8.15 7.37
CA GLY A 30 -1.75 -7.17 7.59
C GLY A 30 -0.48 -7.48 6.79
N GLU A 31 -0.03 -8.73 6.81
CA GLU A 31 1.13 -9.19 6.05
C GLU A 31 0.94 -9.07 4.54
N VAL A 32 -0.24 -9.46 4.02
CA VAL A 32 -0.58 -9.29 2.60
C VAL A 32 -0.56 -7.81 2.20
N GLY A 33 -1.14 -6.93 3.04
CA GLY A 33 -1.11 -5.49 2.82
C GLY A 33 0.30 -4.93 2.77
N ALA A 34 1.18 -5.35 3.69
CA ALA A 34 2.57 -4.92 3.72
C ALA A 34 3.34 -5.33 2.44
N ARG A 35 3.11 -6.54 1.93
CA ARG A 35 3.71 -7.01 0.67
C ARG A 35 3.26 -6.19 -0.53
N ILE A 36 1.96 -5.91 -0.63
CA ILE A 36 1.39 -5.09 -1.71
C ILE A 36 2.00 -3.69 -1.70
N ALA A 37 2.10 -3.06 -0.52
CA ALA A 37 2.70 -1.74 -0.36
C ALA A 37 4.17 -1.74 -0.82
N ARG A 38 4.96 -2.70 -0.35
CA ARG A 38 6.36 -2.86 -0.75
C ARG A 38 6.52 -3.05 -2.26
N ASP A 39 5.69 -3.88 -2.87
CA ASP A 39 5.73 -4.12 -4.32
C ASP A 39 5.36 -2.85 -5.11
N ALA A 40 4.40 -2.06 -4.61
CA ALA A 40 4.05 -0.77 -5.20
C ALA A 40 5.23 0.23 -5.11
N GLU A 41 5.89 0.31 -3.96
CA GLU A 41 7.08 1.14 -3.76
C GLU A 41 8.23 0.75 -4.70
N LEU A 42 8.53 -0.55 -4.81
CA LEU A 42 9.58 -1.05 -5.70
C LEU A 42 9.28 -0.76 -7.17
N ARG A 43 8.02 -0.92 -7.59
CA ARG A 43 7.59 -0.59 -8.95
C ARG A 43 7.72 0.91 -9.22
N GLY A 44 7.28 1.76 -8.28
CA GLY A 44 7.39 3.21 -8.40
C GLY A 44 8.84 3.69 -8.45
N PHE A 45 9.72 3.09 -7.64
CA PHE A 45 11.16 3.34 -7.71
C PHE A 45 11.73 2.93 -9.08
N SER A 46 11.42 1.72 -9.55
CA SER A 46 11.94 1.23 -10.82
C SER A 46 11.48 2.06 -12.01
N SER A 47 10.19 2.45 -12.05
CA SER A 47 9.67 3.28 -13.14
C SER A 47 10.28 4.69 -13.10
N GLY A 48 10.35 5.31 -11.92
CA GLY A 48 10.97 6.63 -11.76
C GLY A 48 12.46 6.63 -12.14
N TRP A 49 13.18 5.54 -11.82
CA TRP A 49 14.57 5.37 -12.24
C TRP A 49 14.70 5.26 -13.76
N GLN A 50 13.85 4.44 -14.39
CA GLN A 50 13.83 4.28 -15.85
C GLN A 50 13.49 5.61 -16.55
N GLU A 51 12.54 6.37 -16.03
CA GLU A 51 12.20 7.72 -16.51
C GLU A 51 13.39 8.67 -16.39
N ALA A 52 14.07 8.70 -15.25
CA ALA A 52 15.26 9.53 -15.04
C ALA A 52 16.41 9.18 -16.00
N MET A 53 16.64 7.89 -16.23
CA MET A 53 17.66 7.41 -17.18
C MET A 53 17.29 7.74 -18.63
N ALA A 54 16.01 7.61 -18.99
CA ALA A 54 15.51 7.94 -20.33
C ALA A 54 15.55 9.44 -20.63
N ALA A 55 15.39 10.29 -19.61
CA ALA A 55 15.39 11.74 -19.75
C ALA A 55 16.80 12.32 -20.06
N GLY A 56 17.87 11.57 -19.76
CA GLY A 56 19.26 11.98 -19.98
C GLY A 56 19.70 13.19 -19.13
N PRO A 57 21.01 13.54 -19.13
CA PRO A 57 21.57 14.58 -18.26
C PRO A 57 21.03 16.00 -18.53
N ALA A 58 20.34 16.23 -19.65
CA ALA A 58 19.76 17.53 -20.02
C ALA A 58 18.38 17.80 -19.40
N ALA A 59 17.71 16.79 -18.83
CA ALA A 59 16.37 16.93 -18.25
C ALA A 59 16.35 17.37 -16.78
N VAL A 60 17.51 17.47 -16.11
CA VAL A 60 17.62 18.20 -14.84
C VAL A 60 17.54 19.69 -15.14
N ARG A 61 16.32 20.18 -15.36
CA ARG A 61 16.08 21.63 -15.38
C ARG A 61 16.32 22.12 -13.95
N PRO A 62 17.32 22.99 -13.70
CA PRO A 62 17.50 23.53 -12.37
C PRO A 62 16.21 24.23 -11.95
N ARG A 63 15.68 23.91 -10.75
CA ARG A 63 14.55 24.65 -10.19
C ARG A 63 14.96 26.12 -10.16
N ARG A 64 14.23 26.98 -10.89
CA ARG A 64 14.45 28.41 -10.85
C ARG A 64 14.34 28.85 -9.38
N PRO A 65 15.27 29.65 -8.85
CA PRO A 65 15.13 30.22 -7.52
C PRO A 65 13.78 30.94 -7.45
N VAL A 66 12.98 30.64 -6.42
CA VAL A 66 11.80 31.43 -6.12
C VAL A 66 12.33 32.78 -5.64
N GLU A 67 12.23 33.81 -6.47
CA GLU A 67 12.50 35.18 -6.02
C GLU A 67 11.50 35.50 -4.91
N ALA A 68 12.01 35.77 -3.71
CA ALA A 68 11.19 36.21 -2.60
C ALA A 68 10.58 37.57 -2.94
N PRO A 69 9.28 37.77 -2.67
CA PRO A 69 8.63 39.06 -2.93
C PRO A 69 9.28 40.15 -2.05
N VAL A 70 9.61 41.27 -2.68
CA VAL A 70 10.09 42.51 -2.06
C VAL A 70 9.00 43.20 -1.24
#